data_AF-A0A0N7IAV5-F1
#
_entry.id   AF-A0A0N7IAV5-F1
#
_cell.length_a   1.000
_cell.length_b   1.000
_cell.length_c   1.000
_cell.angle_alpha   90.00
_cell.angle_beta   90.00
_cell.angle_gamma   90.00
#
_symmetry.space_group_name_H-M   'P 1'
#
loop_
_entity.id
_entity.type
_entity.pdbx_description
1 polymer ?
#
loop_
_entity_poly.entity_id
_entity_poly.type
_entity_poly.pdbx_seq_one_letter_code
_entity_poly.pdbx_strand_id
1 'polypeptide(L)'
;MHQTNNISSIQLFSEFFHENQEKFLSFAYSYIRDRQEAEDILMESMITLWENRDKWEEDSNLHGLLLTIIKNKALNYLAHLQVRLRAEEEINSHSQRELDLRISTLEACEPDAIFDSEIQHIVQKALKRMPNQSRQIFILSRYQNTPNKKIAEQLGISVKSVEFHITKALKILRTELKDYLVSILF
;
A
#
# COMPACT_ATOMS: atom_id res chain seq x y z
N MET A 1 13.08 -15.09 13.88
CA MET A 1 12.86 -14.39 15.16
C MET A 1 11.36 -14.36 15.37
N HIS A 2 10.86 -15.00 16.42
CA HIS A 2 9.44 -14.93 16.76
C HIS A 2 9.14 -13.49 17.19
N GLN A 3 8.31 -12.79 16.42
CA GLN A 3 7.75 -11.49 16.81
C GLN A 3 6.76 -11.74 17.93
N THR A 4 6.98 -11.10 19.07
CA THR A 4 6.11 -11.19 20.23
C THR A 4 4.82 -10.42 19.92
N ASN A 5 3.71 -11.12 19.67
CA ASN A 5 2.41 -10.55 19.29
C ASN A 5 1.63 -9.91 20.47
N ASN A 6 2.32 -9.52 21.54
CA ASN A 6 1.66 -9.03 22.75
C ASN A 6 1.75 -7.50 22.82
N ILE A 7 0.59 -6.81 22.69
CA ILE A 7 0.45 -5.34 22.86
C ILE A 7 -0.34 -4.98 24.12
N SER A 8 -0.38 -5.86 25.13
CA SER A 8 -1.17 -5.68 26.36
C SER A 8 -0.79 -4.42 27.15
N SER A 9 0.46 -3.96 27.04
CA SER A 9 0.94 -2.74 27.66
C SER A 9 1.09 -1.60 26.65
N ILE A 10 0.94 -0.38 27.12
CA ILE A 10 1.12 0.82 26.29
C ILE A 10 2.54 0.90 25.71
N GLN A 11 3.53 0.38 26.43
CA GLN A 11 4.91 0.35 25.97
C GLN A 11 5.08 -0.59 24.78
N LEU A 12 4.57 -1.83 24.88
CA LEU A 12 4.65 -2.81 23.78
C LEU A 12 3.89 -2.34 22.55
N PHE A 13 2.74 -1.69 22.73
CA PHE A 13 2.00 -1.07 21.64
C PHE A 13 2.77 0.07 20.97
N SER A 14 3.42 0.92 21.78
CA SER A 14 4.25 2.02 21.25
C SER A 14 5.47 1.52 20.49
N GLU A 15 6.10 0.43 20.93
CA GLU A 15 7.20 -0.22 20.23
C GLU A 15 6.73 -0.80 18.89
N PHE A 16 5.63 -1.58 18.89
CA PHE A 16 5.00 -2.10 17.68
C PHE A 16 4.68 -0.98 16.67
N PHE A 17 4.13 0.14 17.15
CA PHE A 17 3.84 1.30 16.31
C PHE A 17 5.11 1.87 15.70
N HIS A 18 6.12 2.18 16.51
CA HIS A 18 7.35 2.82 16.06
C HIS A 18 8.06 1.97 14.99
N GLU A 19 8.07 0.64 15.15
CA GLU A 19 8.70 -0.29 14.22
C GLU A 19 7.97 -0.43 12.87
N ASN A 20 6.67 -0.13 12.82
CA ASN A 20 5.84 -0.47 11.66
C ASN A 20 5.12 0.73 11.02
N GLN A 21 5.11 1.90 11.65
CA GLN A 21 4.43 3.11 11.16
C GLN A 21 4.73 3.42 9.69
N GLU A 22 6.00 3.36 9.27
CA GLU A 22 6.40 3.71 7.90
C GLU A 22 5.80 2.74 6.87
N LYS A 23 5.74 1.44 7.22
CA LYS A 23 5.20 0.40 6.33
C LYS A 23 3.70 0.56 6.15
N PHE A 24 2.98 0.77 7.26
CA PHE A 24 1.53 0.96 7.21
C PHE A 24 1.14 2.30 6.57
N LEU A 25 1.92 3.36 6.81
CA LEU A 25 1.73 4.65 6.14
C LEU A 25 1.96 4.52 4.63
N SER A 26 3.03 3.82 4.23
CA SER A 26 3.31 3.55 2.82
C SER A 26 2.17 2.78 2.15
N PHE A 27 1.62 1.78 2.83
CA PHE A 27 0.44 1.05 2.37
C PHE A 27 -0.77 1.98 2.17
N ALA A 28 -1.18 2.71 3.20
CA ALA A 28 -2.32 3.62 3.15
C ALA A 28 -2.15 4.68 2.04
N TYR A 29 -0.97 5.32 1.99
CA TYR A 29 -0.65 6.34 1.01
C TYR A 29 -0.67 5.82 -0.43
N SER A 30 -0.29 4.55 -0.66
CA SER A 30 -0.28 3.97 -2.01
C SER A 30 -1.66 3.95 -2.69
N TYR A 31 -2.73 3.95 -1.89
CA TYR A 31 -4.12 3.99 -2.35
C TYR A 31 -4.73 5.40 -2.23
N ILE A 32 -4.58 6.04 -1.07
CA ILE A 32 -5.19 7.35 -0.77
C ILE A 32 -4.56 8.47 -1.62
N ARG A 33 -3.22 8.46 -1.74
CA ARG A 33 -2.39 9.47 -2.42
C ARG A 33 -2.54 10.91 -1.90
N ASP A 34 -3.15 11.07 -0.75
CA ASP A 34 -3.09 12.25 0.08
C ASP A 34 -2.31 11.84 1.34
N ARG A 35 -1.25 12.59 1.65
CA ARG A 35 -0.35 12.24 2.76
C ARG A 35 -1.03 12.49 4.10
N GLN A 36 -1.74 13.60 4.23
CA GLN A 36 -2.39 13.97 5.48
C GLN A 36 -3.49 12.97 5.80
N GLU A 37 -4.34 12.65 4.82
CA GLU A 37 -5.41 11.67 5.00
C GLU A 37 -4.86 10.25 5.27
N ALA A 38 -3.72 9.88 4.68
CA ALA A 38 -3.06 8.61 4.97
C ALA A 38 -2.48 8.54 6.39
N GLU A 39 -1.91 9.64 6.89
CA GLU A 39 -1.41 9.76 8.26
C GLU A 39 -2.58 9.70 9.26
N ASP A 40 -3.69 10.41 8.98
CA ASP A 40 -4.89 10.40 9.81
C ASP A 40 -5.53 9.00 9.87
N ILE A 41 -5.71 8.34 8.72
CA ILE A 41 -6.23 6.97 8.66
C ILE A 41 -5.35 5.99 9.43
N LEU A 42 -4.01 6.12 9.33
CA LEU A 42 -3.09 5.29 10.11
C LEU A 42 -3.29 5.52 11.61
N MET A 43 -3.30 6.76 12.06
CA MET A 43 -3.46 7.10 13.48
C MET A 43 -4.79 6.58 14.03
N GLU A 44 -5.90 6.81 13.33
CA GLU A 44 -7.20 6.27 13.72
C GLU A 44 -7.22 4.74 13.76
N SER A 45 -6.51 4.08 12.84
CA SER A 45 -6.42 2.62 12.80
C SER A 45 -5.65 2.08 14.01
N MET A 46 -4.57 2.76 14.41
CA MET A 46 -3.83 2.43 15.63
C MET A 46 -4.70 2.59 16.87
N ILE A 47 -5.42 3.70 16.99
CA ILE A 47 -6.35 3.93 18.10
C ILE A 47 -7.40 2.82 18.14
N THR A 48 -8.00 2.49 17.00
CA THR A 48 -8.99 1.41 16.89
C THR A 48 -8.42 0.07 17.35
N LEU A 49 -7.18 -0.25 16.94
CA LEU A 49 -6.50 -1.48 17.34
C LEU A 49 -6.29 -1.53 18.86
N TRP A 50 -5.82 -0.42 19.46
CA TRP A 50 -5.58 -0.29 20.90
C TRP A 50 -6.85 -0.36 21.74
N GLU A 51 -7.91 0.34 21.34
CA GLU A 51 -9.21 0.33 22.04
C GLU A 51 -9.85 -1.06 22.06
N ASN A 52 -9.58 -1.86 21.03
CA ASN A 52 -10.08 -3.22 20.91
C ASN A 52 -9.06 -4.28 21.36
N ARG A 53 -7.92 -3.89 21.97
CA ARG A 53 -6.82 -4.82 22.30
C ARG A 53 -7.25 -6.01 23.16
N ASP A 54 -8.22 -5.81 24.05
CA ASP A 54 -8.72 -6.84 24.96
C ASP A 54 -9.61 -7.89 24.24
N LYS A 55 -9.96 -7.66 22.97
CA LYS A 55 -10.73 -8.59 22.13
C LYS A 55 -9.86 -9.50 21.28
N TRP A 56 -8.57 -9.21 21.16
CA TRP A 56 -7.66 -9.99 20.32
C TRP A 56 -6.96 -11.07 21.16
N GLU A 57 -6.82 -12.26 20.61
CA GLU A 57 -6.04 -13.34 21.25
C GLU A 57 -4.54 -12.99 21.25
N GLU A 58 -3.78 -13.45 22.24
CA GLU A 58 -2.33 -13.15 22.38
C GLU A 58 -1.49 -13.55 21.14
N ASP A 59 -1.96 -14.52 20.36
CA ASP A 59 -1.28 -15.01 19.14
C ASP A 59 -1.85 -14.41 17.85
N SER A 60 -2.74 -13.41 17.93
CA SER A 60 -3.34 -12.78 16.75
C SER A 60 -2.29 -12.13 15.85
N ASN A 61 -2.47 -12.23 14.53
CA ASN A 61 -1.65 -11.51 13.56
C ASN A 61 -1.94 -10.00 13.63
N LEU A 62 -1.27 -9.29 14.54
CA LEU A 62 -1.45 -7.85 14.74
C LEU A 62 -1.22 -7.03 13.46
N HIS A 63 -0.27 -7.46 12.64
CA HIS A 63 0.00 -6.83 11.35
C HIS A 63 -1.17 -6.97 10.37
N GLY A 64 -1.75 -8.17 10.28
CA GLY A 64 -2.94 -8.45 9.48
C GLY A 64 -4.18 -7.70 9.98
N LEU A 65 -4.38 -7.66 11.30
CA LEU A 65 -5.47 -6.90 11.94
C LEU A 65 -5.36 -5.40 11.63
N LEU A 66 -4.18 -4.81 11.82
CA LEU A 66 -3.97 -3.40 11.56
C LEU A 66 -4.15 -3.05 10.07
N LEU A 67 -3.60 -3.86 9.16
CA LEU A 67 -3.84 -3.69 7.73
C LEU A 67 -5.32 -3.80 7.39
N THR A 68 -6.06 -4.70 8.03
CA THR A 68 -7.51 -4.85 7.81
C THR A 68 -8.25 -3.57 8.22
N ILE A 69 -7.91 -2.99 9.36
CA ILE A 69 -8.50 -1.72 9.83
C ILE A 69 -8.17 -0.59 8.85
N ILE A 70 -6.90 -0.45 8.45
CA ILE A 70 -6.45 0.56 7.49
C ILE A 70 -7.16 0.39 6.14
N LYS A 71 -7.23 -0.85 5.62
CA LYS A 71 -7.91 -1.18 4.37
C LYS A 71 -9.36 -0.71 4.40
N ASN A 72 -10.09 -1.04 5.46
CA ASN A 72 -11.50 -0.68 5.58
C ASN A 72 -11.70 0.84 5.62
N LYS A 73 -10.89 1.56 6.41
CA LYS A 73 -10.94 3.03 6.49
C LYS A 73 -10.57 3.68 5.15
N ALA A 74 -9.52 3.19 4.48
CA ALA A 74 -9.11 3.66 3.17
C ALA A 74 -10.19 3.42 2.10
N LEU A 75 -10.86 2.27 2.10
CA LEU A 75 -11.98 1.99 1.18
C LEU A 75 -13.13 2.97 1.40
N ASN A 76 -13.50 3.23 2.65
CA ASN A 76 -14.55 4.22 2.97
C ASN A 76 -14.17 5.62 2.47
N TYR A 77 -12.95 6.06 2.74
CA TYR A 77 -12.43 7.34 2.23
C TYR A 77 -12.49 7.41 0.70
N LEU A 78 -12.00 6.38 0.00
CA LEU A 78 -11.98 6.35 -1.45
C LEU A 78 -13.39 6.32 -2.06
N ALA A 79 -14.35 5.65 -1.42
CA ALA A 79 -15.75 5.67 -1.84
C ALA A 79 -16.35 7.08 -1.73
N HIS A 80 -16.09 7.79 -0.62
CA HIS A 80 -16.51 9.19 -0.48
C HIS A 80 -15.85 10.10 -1.51
N LEU A 81 -14.55 9.91 -1.76
CA LEU A 81 -13.83 10.63 -2.80
C LEU A 81 -14.45 10.37 -4.18
N GLN A 82 -14.78 9.12 -4.50
CA GLN A 82 -15.40 8.74 -5.77
C GLN A 82 -16.76 9.43 -5.98
N VAL A 83 -17.60 9.50 -4.94
CA VAL A 83 -18.88 10.21 -4.99
C VAL A 83 -18.67 11.70 -5.25
N ARG A 84 -17.75 12.34 -4.52
CA ARG A 84 -17.42 13.76 -4.71
C ARG A 84 -16.95 14.06 -6.13
N LEU A 85 -16.03 13.26 -6.63
CA LEU A 85 -15.47 13.41 -7.98
C LEU A 85 -16.52 13.19 -9.08
N ARG A 86 -17.47 12.26 -8.91
CA ARG A 86 -18.58 12.08 -9.86
C ARG A 86 -19.53 13.28 -9.91
N ALA A 87 -19.70 13.98 -8.79
CA ALA A 87 -20.55 15.17 -8.72
C ALA A 87 -19.92 16.42 -9.36
N GLU A 88 -18.60 16.45 -9.52
CA GLU A 88 -17.88 17.64 -9.99
C GLU A 88 -17.92 17.88 -11.52
N GLU A 89 -18.58 17.03 -12.33
CA GLU A 89 -18.80 17.10 -13.82
C GLU A 89 -17.58 17.41 -14.74
N GLU A 90 -16.43 17.84 -14.22
CA GLU A 90 -15.25 18.28 -14.98
C GLU A 90 -14.11 17.25 -15.02
N ILE A 91 -14.34 16.05 -14.49
CA ILE A 91 -13.24 15.10 -14.27
C ILE A 91 -12.96 14.24 -15.50
N ASN A 92 -11.71 14.33 -15.95
CA ASN A 92 -11.12 13.48 -16.98
C ASN A 92 -11.39 11.98 -16.69
N SER A 93 -11.94 11.26 -17.66
CA SER A 93 -12.18 9.80 -17.62
C SER A 93 -11.00 8.97 -17.11
N HIS A 94 -9.76 9.45 -17.31
CA HIS A 94 -8.55 8.82 -16.79
C HIS A 94 -8.46 8.82 -15.26
N SER A 95 -8.83 9.93 -14.60
CA SER A 95 -8.76 10.05 -13.13
C SER A 95 -9.79 9.15 -12.45
N GLN A 96 -10.98 9.02 -13.04
CA GLN A 96 -12.01 8.09 -12.55
C GLN A 96 -11.54 6.63 -12.68
N ARG A 97 -11.04 6.24 -13.86
CA ARG A 97 -10.52 4.89 -14.09
C ARG A 97 -9.35 4.53 -13.17
N GLU A 98 -8.49 5.50 -12.87
CA GLU A 98 -7.40 5.31 -11.89
C GLU A 98 -7.92 5.13 -10.47
N LEU A 99 -8.95 5.87 -10.06
CA LEU A 99 -9.59 5.69 -8.76
C LEU A 99 -10.28 4.33 -8.66
N ASP A 100 -11.03 3.92 -9.67
CA ASP A 100 -11.71 2.62 -9.72
C ASP A 100 -10.70 1.46 -9.60
N LEU A 101 -9.56 1.57 -10.30
CA LEU A 101 -8.48 0.58 -10.19
C LEU A 101 -7.94 0.50 -8.76
N ARG A 102 -7.70 1.64 -8.10
CA ARG A 102 -7.20 1.67 -6.72
C ARG A 102 -8.18 0.99 -5.76
N ILE A 103 -9.47 1.30 -5.87
CA ILE A 103 -10.53 0.68 -5.06
C ILE A 103 -10.55 -0.83 -5.29
N SER A 104 -10.69 -1.29 -6.54
CA SER A 104 -10.75 -2.71 -6.88
C SER A 104 -9.54 -3.50 -6.37
N THR A 105 -8.33 -2.96 -6.55
CA THR A 105 -7.11 -3.63 -6.05
C THR A 105 -7.02 -3.67 -4.54
N LEU A 106 -7.58 -2.67 -3.84
CA LEU A 106 -7.61 -2.64 -2.38
C LEU A 106 -8.67 -3.60 -1.83
N GLU A 107 -9.85 -3.68 -2.45
CA GLU A 107 -10.91 -4.63 -2.09
C GLU A 107 -10.41 -6.07 -2.14
N ALA A 108 -9.68 -6.41 -3.19
CA ALA A 108 -9.16 -7.75 -3.39
C ALA A 108 -7.89 -8.05 -2.59
N CYS A 109 -7.29 -7.04 -1.95
CA CYS A 109 -6.10 -7.19 -1.13
C CYS A 109 -6.36 -8.08 0.10
N GLU A 110 -5.56 -9.11 0.32
CA GLU A 110 -5.60 -9.97 1.52
C GLU A 110 -4.57 -9.49 2.56
N PRO A 111 -4.99 -8.88 3.68
CA PRO A 111 -4.10 -8.29 4.68
C PRO A 111 -3.05 -9.26 5.24
N ASP A 112 -3.44 -10.51 5.50
CA ASP A 112 -2.56 -11.53 6.07
C ASP A 112 -1.46 -11.98 5.09
N ALA A 113 -1.73 -11.93 3.79
CA ALA A 113 -0.76 -12.30 2.76
C ALA A 113 0.32 -11.22 2.57
N ILE A 114 0.04 -9.94 2.83
CA ILE A 114 0.96 -8.83 2.56
C ILE A 114 2.29 -8.95 3.31
N PHE A 115 2.23 -9.46 4.54
CA PHE A 115 3.40 -9.61 5.40
C PHE A 115 4.05 -11.00 5.33
N ASP A 116 3.61 -11.83 4.38
CA ASP A 116 4.29 -13.09 4.13
C ASP A 116 5.73 -12.83 3.66
N SER A 117 6.68 -13.35 4.45
CA SER A 117 8.10 -13.27 4.17
C SER A 117 8.47 -13.84 2.80
N GLU A 118 7.67 -14.79 2.29
CA GLU A 118 7.84 -15.38 0.96
C GLU A 118 7.53 -14.38 -0.16
N ILE A 119 6.43 -13.63 -0.03
CA ILE A 119 6.07 -12.57 -0.99
C ILE A 119 7.16 -11.49 -1.03
N GLN A 120 7.64 -11.05 0.14
CA GLN A 120 8.72 -10.06 0.22
C GLN A 120 10.00 -10.58 -0.45
N HIS A 121 10.35 -11.85 -0.25
CA HIS A 121 11.50 -12.47 -0.90
C HIS A 121 11.37 -12.48 -2.43
N ILE A 122 10.19 -12.84 -2.94
CA ILE A 122 9.90 -12.87 -4.39
C ILE A 122 9.99 -11.47 -4.98
N VAL A 123 9.40 -10.46 -4.35
CA VAL A 123 9.49 -9.06 -4.79
C VAL A 123 10.95 -8.62 -4.89
N GLN A 124 11.76 -8.87 -3.86
CA GLN A 124 13.17 -8.47 -3.85
C GLN A 124 13.97 -9.19 -4.96
N LYS A 125 13.71 -10.48 -5.17
CA LYS A 125 14.34 -11.28 -6.23
C LYS A 125 13.95 -10.77 -7.61
N ALA A 126 12.67 -10.43 -7.82
CA ALA A 126 12.16 -9.85 -9.05
C ALA A 126 12.81 -8.49 -9.35
N LEU A 127 12.86 -7.59 -8.35
CA LEU A 127 13.51 -6.28 -8.47
C LEU A 127 14.98 -6.42 -8.87
N LYS A 128 15.73 -7.35 -8.26
CA LYS A 128 17.15 -7.58 -8.61
C LYS A 128 17.35 -7.99 -10.07
N ARG A 129 16.40 -8.69 -10.68
CA ARG A 129 16.44 -9.14 -12.09
C ARG A 129 16.04 -8.04 -13.09
N MET A 130 15.44 -6.94 -12.64
CA MET A 130 15.02 -5.85 -13.52
C MET A 130 16.23 -5.04 -14.04
N PRO A 131 16.12 -4.46 -15.26
CA PRO A 131 17.09 -3.47 -15.73
C PRO A 131 17.20 -2.29 -14.75
N ASN A 132 18.43 -1.81 -14.51
CA ASN A 132 18.74 -0.80 -13.50
C ASN A 132 17.81 0.43 -13.56
N GLN A 133 17.54 0.96 -14.76
CA GLN A 133 16.67 2.13 -14.94
C GLN A 133 15.22 1.85 -14.53
N SER A 134 14.68 0.67 -14.86
CA SER A 134 13.30 0.31 -14.50
C SER A 134 13.18 0.08 -12.99
N ARG A 135 14.19 -0.56 -12.38
CA ARG A 135 14.27 -0.74 -10.93
C ARG A 135 14.35 0.61 -10.21
N GLN A 136 15.22 1.51 -10.64
CA GLN A 136 15.40 2.82 -10.03
C GLN A 136 14.12 3.65 -10.09
N ILE A 137 13.48 3.74 -11.26
CA ILE A 137 12.21 4.46 -11.44
C ILE A 137 11.12 3.86 -10.55
N PHE A 138 11.02 2.53 -10.48
CA PHE A 138 10.06 1.87 -9.60
C PHE A 138 10.32 2.20 -8.12
N ILE A 139 11.59 2.22 -7.68
CA ILE A 139 11.96 2.56 -6.30
C ILE A 139 11.58 4.01 -5.95
N LEU A 140 11.95 4.97 -6.81
CA LEU A 140 11.59 6.37 -6.62
C LEU A 140 10.06 6.56 -6.53
N SER A 141 9.33 5.89 -7.42
CA SER A 141 7.87 5.97 -7.46
C SER A 141 7.20 5.32 -6.25
N ARG A 142 7.62 4.12 -5.85
CA ARG A 142 6.87 3.28 -4.90
C ARG A 142 7.39 3.28 -3.48
N TYR A 143 8.70 3.39 -3.29
CA TYR A 143 9.30 3.43 -1.95
C TYR A 143 9.50 4.86 -1.46
N GLN A 144 9.79 5.78 -2.38
CA GLN A 144 10.03 7.18 -2.03
C GLN A 144 8.85 8.10 -2.36
N ASN A 145 7.75 7.55 -2.90
CA ASN A 145 6.53 8.29 -3.23
C ASN A 145 6.80 9.54 -4.10
N THR A 146 7.82 9.50 -4.95
CA THR A 146 8.20 10.65 -5.77
C THR A 146 7.22 10.78 -6.95
N PRO A 147 6.59 11.95 -7.17
CA PRO A 147 5.69 12.15 -8.30
C PRO A 147 6.39 11.90 -9.64
N ASN A 148 5.71 11.26 -10.60
CA ASN A 148 6.28 10.92 -11.90
C ASN A 148 6.91 12.12 -12.63
N LYS A 149 6.35 13.32 -12.47
CA LYS A 149 6.92 14.57 -13.00
C LYS A 149 8.30 14.88 -12.40
N LYS A 150 8.44 14.78 -11.08
CA LYS A 150 9.74 14.97 -10.39
C LYS A 150 10.74 13.88 -10.78
N ILE A 151 10.30 12.63 -10.95
CA ILE A 151 11.17 11.54 -11.44
C ILE A 151 11.68 11.84 -12.86
N ALA A 152 10.79 12.31 -13.74
CA ALA A 152 11.12 12.66 -15.11
C ALA A 152 12.18 13.78 -15.16
N GLU A 153 11.98 14.84 -14.37
CA GLU A 153 12.93 15.95 -14.19
C GLU A 153 14.28 15.45 -13.65
N GLN A 154 14.27 14.65 -12.57
CA GLN A 154 15.47 14.14 -11.92
C GLN A 154 16.33 13.25 -12.83
N LEU A 155 15.70 12.49 -13.73
CA LEU A 155 16.37 11.53 -14.60
C LEU A 155 16.56 12.03 -16.05
N GLY A 156 16.07 13.23 -16.38
CA GLY A 156 16.18 13.80 -17.73
C GLY A 156 15.42 13.02 -18.80
N ILE A 157 14.29 12.41 -18.45
CA ILE A 157 13.44 11.62 -19.37
C ILE A 157 12.01 12.17 -19.41
N SER A 158 11.19 11.71 -20.36
CA SER A 158 9.78 12.12 -20.42
C SER A 158 8.95 11.44 -19.33
N VAL A 159 7.85 12.08 -18.90
CA VAL A 159 6.86 11.47 -17.99
C VAL A 159 6.30 10.17 -18.58
N LYS A 160 6.08 10.12 -19.90
CA LYS A 160 5.68 8.89 -20.61
C LYS A 160 6.73 7.77 -20.49
N SER A 161 8.01 8.11 -20.50
CA SER A 161 9.10 7.14 -20.29
C SER A 161 9.07 6.60 -18.85
N VAL A 162 8.81 7.45 -17.85
CA VAL A 162 8.62 7.04 -16.45
C VAL A 162 7.46 6.03 -16.34
N GLU A 163 6.30 6.37 -16.89
CA GLU A 163 5.11 5.51 -16.91
C GLU A 163 5.37 4.16 -17.61
N PHE A 164 6.10 4.18 -18.73
CA PHE A 164 6.52 2.97 -19.43
C PHE A 164 7.37 2.05 -18.54
N HIS A 165 8.37 2.60 -17.86
CA HIS A 165 9.24 1.82 -16.96
C HIS A 165 8.48 1.28 -15.75
N ILE A 166 7.56 2.05 -15.16
CA ILE A 166 6.68 1.59 -14.09
C ILE A 166 5.81 0.43 -14.58
N THR A 167 5.19 0.58 -15.74
CA THR A 167 4.33 -0.46 -16.34
C THR A 167 5.12 -1.75 -16.59
N LYS A 168 6.35 -1.63 -17.10
CA LYS A 168 7.25 -2.77 -17.32
C LYS A 168 7.61 -3.47 -16.00
N ALA A 169 7.94 -2.70 -14.96
CA ALA A 169 8.27 -3.26 -13.64
C ALA A 169 7.06 -3.99 -13.03
N LEU A 170 5.86 -3.40 -13.10
CA LEU A 170 4.63 -4.01 -12.62
C LEU A 170 4.29 -5.31 -13.35
N LYS A 171 4.54 -5.39 -14.67
CA LYS A 171 4.32 -6.62 -15.45
C LYS A 171 5.23 -7.76 -14.96
N ILE A 172 6.49 -7.46 -14.66
CA ILE A 172 7.43 -8.44 -14.11
C ILE A 172 6.95 -8.92 -12.74
N LEU A 173 6.62 -7.98 -11.83
CA LEU A 173 6.14 -8.31 -10.49
C LEU A 173 4.87 -9.15 -10.51
N ARG A 174 3.87 -8.81 -11.33
CA ARG A 174 2.65 -9.61 -11.48
C ARG A 174 2.92 -11.03 -11.95
N THR A 175 3.91 -11.21 -12.81
CA THR A 175 4.26 -12.55 -13.31
C THR A 175 4.92 -13.39 -12.23
N GLU A 176 5.82 -12.79 -11.46
CA GLU A 176 6.54 -13.48 -10.37
C GLU A 176 5.63 -13.74 -9.15
N LEU A 177 4.64 -12.88 -8.93
CA LEU A 177 3.66 -13.00 -7.85
C LEU A 177 2.37 -13.71 -8.26
N LYS A 178 2.26 -14.21 -9.48
CA LYS A 178 1.00 -14.75 -10.03
C LYS A 178 0.37 -15.82 -9.13
N ASP A 179 1.21 -16.65 -8.50
CA ASP A 179 0.79 -17.79 -7.66
C ASP A 179 0.35 -17.33 -6.25
N TYR A 180 0.68 -16.09 -5.88
CA TYR A 180 0.27 -15.41 -4.64
C TYR A 180 -0.87 -14.40 -4.88
N LEU A 181 -1.16 -14.10 -6.15
CA LEU A 181 -2.29 -13.27 -6.57
C LEU A 181 -3.52 -14.12 -6.93
N VAL A 182 -3.47 -15.44 -6.70
CA VAL A 182 -4.50 -16.41 -7.16
C VAL A 182 -5.88 -16.22 -6.52
N SER A 183 -6.02 -15.35 -5.51
CA SER A 183 -7.36 -14.98 -4.99
C SER A 183 -7.99 -13.74 -5.65
N ILE A 184 -7.33 -13.09 -6.62
CA ILE A 184 -7.82 -11.84 -7.26
C ILE A 184 -7.98 -12.05 -8.78
N LEU A 185 -8.63 -13.14 -9.17
CA LEU A 185 -9.07 -13.34 -10.54
C LEU A 185 -10.60 -13.37 -10.56
N PHE A 186 -11.20 -12.19 -10.68
CA PHE A 186 -12.08 -11.79 -11.79
C PHE A 186 -12.11 -10.26 -11.93
#